data_AF-A0A1P8WMI3-F1
#
_entry.id   AF-A0A1P8WMI3-F1
#
_cell.length_a   1.000
_cell.length_b   1.000
_cell.length_c   1.000
_cell.angle_alpha   90.00
_cell.angle_beta   90.00
_cell.angle_gamma   90.00
#
_symmetry.space_group_name_H-M   'P 1'
#
loop_
_entity.id
_entity.type
_entity.pdbx_description
1 polymer ?
#
loop_
_entity_poly.entity_id
_entity_poly.type
_entity_poly.pdbx_seq_one_letter_code
_entity_poly.pdbx_strand_id
1 'polypeptide(L)'
;MPRDQHDKNFEMHFGPLWYSFQHKNCNFIVLYSDEGNPETGEKAFNKPESQKVSPEQFAFLQQALQRGKDNDHQFIFLHHPRWLQGNYGNDWGQRVHPLLKQAGNVTAVFAGHIHHMRYDPADGIEYVTLASVGAHIQSTVPEAGFLHQYHLVTVRPKQVALTAYPVGAAMNVREITGDMQAEVVGLAKQPLEISQRIKITDAGPQAAVLTAKVTNPTSKPIEFTVTPSSGDSHWMLFPSHVHGRLEPGKSQTVKLDAEYSTKTLDSSFRGIDLVLSRDYLAKTTRYRIPDTTTEVEFDLQISEPKDDVANQALLLDGKDDAMRIPAEKIKLPQGPFTVEGWINAASFSDRTAVFAKTQNSEYGIYASKGVPTATAHLGGKYVQVRSSRTLSTKQWHHLALVYDGKSLALFVDGNEEAREAVAPNSKRTTNGLPLFVGADPDGSGTPGSFFHGQVDEFRVSKAAVYTKNFTPNRRLKAEQDTVVMYNFDAAFGPIVFDKGPQKLHLQLNRGGKLTELAP
;
A
#
# COMPACT_ATOMS: atom_id res chain seq x y z
N MET A 1 35.01 -13.07 -11.81
CA MET A 1 34.94 -11.72 -12.42
C MET A 1 35.98 -11.64 -13.54
N PRO A 2 35.72 -11.00 -14.69
CA PRO A 2 36.77 -10.75 -15.69
C PRO A 2 37.87 -9.85 -15.11
N ARG A 3 39.14 -10.05 -15.50
CA ARG A 3 40.26 -9.14 -15.17
C ARG A 3 39.92 -7.74 -15.70
N ASP A 4 39.95 -6.72 -14.85
CA ASP A 4 39.93 -5.27 -15.17
C ASP A 4 38.56 -4.55 -15.27
N GLN A 5 37.48 -4.99 -14.64
CA GLN A 5 36.27 -4.15 -14.65
C GLN A 5 36.47 -2.83 -13.87
N HIS A 6 36.53 -1.73 -14.63
CA HIS A 6 36.43 -0.31 -14.25
C HIS A 6 37.65 0.39 -13.64
N ASP A 7 38.74 -0.29 -13.28
CA ASP A 7 39.91 0.36 -12.68
C ASP A 7 40.55 1.40 -13.61
N LYS A 8 40.85 1.02 -14.85
CA LYS A 8 41.42 1.91 -15.87
C LYS A 8 40.50 3.09 -16.19
N ASN A 9 39.19 2.86 -16.13
CA ASN A 9 38.19 3.91 -16.35
C ASN A 9 38.14 4.86 -15.15
N PHE A 10 38.24 4.35 -13.93
CA PHE A 10 38.33 5.17 -12.73
C PHE A 10 39.58 6.05 -12.77
N GLU A 11 40.75 5.47 -13.06
CA GLU A 11 42.02 6.21 -13.12
C GLU A 11 42.01 7.30 -14.17
N MET A 12 41.38 7.03 -15.30
CA MET A 12 41.21 8.01 -16.38
C MET A 12 40.34 9.21 -15.97
N HIS A 13 39.36 9.02 -15.08
CA HIS A 13 38.34 10.04 -14.78
C HIS A 13 38.44 10.68 -13.40
N PHE A 14 38.91 9.94 -12.40
CA PHE A 14 38.89 10.35 -10.99
C PHE A 14 40.29 10.42 -10.36
N GLY A 15 41.32 9.99 -11.10
CA GLY A 15 42.70 9.99 -10.63
C GLY A 15 43.13 8.65 -10.03
N PRO A 16 44.33 8.60 -9.43
CA PRO A 16 44.94 7.34 -9.03
C PRO A 16 44.08 6.58 -8.02
N LEU A 17 44.09 5.24 -8.10
CA LEU A 17 43.30 4.36 -7.23
C LEU A 17 43.68 4.49 -5.74
N TRP A 18 44.91 4.93 -5.46
CA TRP A 18 45.38 5.29 -4.13
C TRP A 18 46.03 6.67 -4.16
N TYR A 19 45.82 7.43 -3.09
CA TYR A 19 46.32 8.80 -2.98
C TYR A 19 46.39 9.24 -1.51
N SER A 20 47.08 10.34 -1.27
CA SER A 20 47.14 10.95 0.06
C SER A 20 47.06 12.46 -0.04
N PHE A 21 46.45 13.11 0.94
CA PHE A 21 46.39 14.57 1.04
C PHE A 21 46.42 15.01 2.50
N GLN A 22 46.87 16.25 2.73
CA GLN A 22 46.91 16.83 4.06
C GLN A 22 45.81 17.86 4.25
N HIS A 23 45.19 17.85 5.42
CA HIS A 23 44.19 18.85 5.80
C HIS A 23 44.23 19.08 7.31
N LYS A 24 44.28 20.35 7.75
CA LYS A 24 44.27 20.76 9.17
C LYS A 24 45.24 19.97 10.05
N ASN A 25 46.51 19.96 9.64
CA ASN A 25 47.59 19.22 10.30
C ASN A 25 47.33 17.72 10.47
N CYS A 26 46.49 17.15 9.60
CA CYS A 26 46.24 15.72 9.53
C CYS A 26 46.60 15.22 8.12
N ASN A 27 47.11 14.00 8.03
CA ASN A 27 47.34 13.33 6.75
C ASN A 27 46.24 12.28 6.52
N PHE A 28 45.64 12.29 5.34
CA PHE A 28 44.59 11.35 4.94
C PHE A 28 45.14 10.50 3.81
N ILE A 29 45.11 9.18 3.98
CA ILE A 29 45.69 8.21 3.05
C ILE A 29 44.56 7.26 2.62
N VAL A 30 44.36 7.13 1.32
CA VAL A 30 43.35 6.25 0.74
C VAL A 30 44.06 5.14 -0.01
N LEU A 31 43.72 3.89 0.33
CA LEU A 31 44.27 2.68 -0.26
C LEU A 31 43.20 1.95 -1.07
N TYR A 32 43.63 1.33 -2.17
CA TYR A 32 42.77 0.48 -2.99
C TYR A 32 42.91 -0.97 -2.54
N SER A 33 41.84 -1.53 -1.98
CA SER A 33 41.82 -2.88 -1.42
C SER A 33 41.19 -3.92 -2.35
N ASP A 34 40.97 -3.63 -3.63
CA ASP A 34 40.47 -4.60 -4.63
C ASP A 34 41.56 -4.98 -5.64
N GLU A 35 42.82 -4.88 -5.22
CA GLU A 35 43.96 -5.43 -5.95
C GLU A 35 43.76 -6.93 -6.21
N GLY A 36 44.14 -7.37 -7.41
CA GLY A 36 44.20 -8.79 -7.75
C GLY A 36 45.50 -9.43 -7.26
N ASN A 37 45.62 -10.75 -7.46
CA ASN A 37 46.86 -11.47 -7.18
C ASN A 37 48.03 -10.83 -7.99
N PRO A 38 49.19 -10.54 -7.35
CA PRO A 38 50.28 -9.82 -8.01
C PRO A 38 51.01 -10.61 -9.11
N GLU A 39 50.95 -11.94 -9.08
CA GLU A 39 51.58 -12.82 -10.08
C GLU A 39 50.59 -13.21 -11.17
N THR A 40 49.35 -13.49 -10.78
CA THR A 40 48.33 -14.08 -11.65
C THR A 40 47.19 -13.14 -11.99
N GLY A 41 47.15 -11.91 -11.48
CA GLY A 41 46.09 -10.91 -11.70
C GLY A 41 44.67 -11.36 -11.32
N GLU A 42 44.51 -12.49 -10.62
CA GLU A 42 43.20 -13.03 -10.26
C GLU A 42 42.55 -12.19 -9.14
N LYS A 43 41.29 -11.77 -9.34
CA LYS A 43 40.48 -11.08 -8.33
C LYS A 43 39.47 -12.05 -7.71
N ALA A 44 39.69 -12.43 -6.46
CA ALA A 44 38.83 -13.35 -5.71
C ALA A 44 38.76 -12.95 -4.23
N PHE A 45 37.53 -12.89 -3.69
CA PHE A 45 37.25 -12.40 -2.32
C PHE A 45 37.43 -13.46 -1.23
N ASN A 46 37.62 -14.72 -1.63
CA ASN A 46 37.77 -15.87 -0.74
C ASN A 46 39.19 -16.47 -0.78
N LYS A 47 40.15 -15.79 -1.41
CA LYS A 47 41.52 -16.28 -1.65
C LYS A 47 42.57 -15.33 -1.05
N PRO A 48 43.26 -15.71 0.03
CA PRO A 48 44.27 -14.86 0.68
C PRO A 48 45.36 -14.29 -0.24
N GLU A 49 45.79 -15.05 -1.25
CA GLU A 49 46.80 -14.66 -2.23
C GLU A 49 46.37 -13.50 -3.12
N SER A 50 45.07 -13.29 -3.29
CA SER A 50 44.47 -12.18 -4.03
C SER A 50 44.19 -10.96 -3.15
N GLN A 51 44.56 -10.96 -1.87
CA GLN A 51 44.16 -9.91 -0.91
C GLN A 51 45.34 -9.12 -0.32
N LYS A 52 46.54 -9.28 -0.89
CA LYS A 52 47.79 -8.62 -0.47
C LYS A 52 47.88 -7.18 -0.98
N VAL A 53 48.63 -6.34 -0.26
CA VAL A 53 49.02 -5.01 -0.75
C VAL A 53 50.21 -5.14 -1.70
N SER A 54 50.11 -4.62 -2.92
CA SER A 54 51.18 -4.70 -3.92
C SER A 54 52.48 -3.99 -3.46
N PRO A 55 53.66 -4.39 -3.99
CA PRO A 55 54.92 -3.69 -3.72
C PRO A 55 54.85 -2.18 -4.03
N GLU A 56 54.17 -1.81 -5.12
CA GLU A 56 54.00 -0.43 -5.57
C GLU A 56 53.15 0.37 -4.59
N GLN A 57 52.01 -0.17 -4.18
CA GLN A 57 51.15 0.49 -3.20
C GLN A 57 51.80 0.53 -1.80
N PHE A 58 52.59 -0.48 -1.43
CA PHE A 58 53.35 -0.50 -0.18
C PHE A 58 54.45 0.58 -0.16
N ALA A 59 55.18 0.75 -1.26
CA ALA A 59 56.16 1.83 -1.40
C ALA A 59 55.50 3.21 -1.37
N PHE A 60 54.33 3.36 -2.00
CA PHE A 60 53.51 4.56 -1.89
C PHE A 60 53.12 4.86 -0.44
N LEU A 61 52.67 3.86 0.32
CA LEU A 61 52.28 4.02 1.72
C LEU A 61 53.46 4.51 2.57
N GLN A 62 54.67 3.99 2.37
CA GLN A 62 55.87 4.47 3.06
C GLN A 62 56.12 5.97 2.80
N GLN A 63 56.03 6.39 1.54
CA GLN A 63 56.20 7.79 1.17
C GLN A 63 55.09 8.67 1.73
N ALA A 64 53.84 8.18 1.75
CA ALA A 64 52.69 8.90 2.30
C ALA A 64 52.83 9.14 3.81
N LEU A 65 53.26 8.13 4.55
CA LEU A 65 53.52 8.25 5.99
C LEU A 65 54.65 9.24 6.28
N GLN A 66 55.72 9.21 5.47
CA GLN A 66 56.84 10.15 5.61
C GLN A 66 56.41 11.60 5.35
N ARG A 67 55.51 11.84 4.39
CA ARG A 67 54.94 13.18 4.15
C ARG A 67 54.16 13.70 5.35
N GLY A 68 53.50 12.80 6.10
CA GLY A 68 52.70 13.12 7.28
C GLY A 68 53.44 13.06 8.62
N LYS A 69 54.77 12.91 8.64
CA LYS A 69 55.53 12.67 9.89
C LYS A 69 55.38 13.78 10.94
N ASP A 70 55.20 15.02 10.50
CA ASP A 70 55.12 16.20 11.37
C ASP A 70 53.66 16.60 11.69
N ASN A 71 52.69 15.82 11.21
CA ASN A 71 51.26 16.06 11.44
C ASN A 71 50.82 15.53 12.82
N ASP A 72 49.75 16.10 13.37
CA ASP A 72 49.17 15.64 14.64
C ASP A 72 48.56 14.24 14.50
N HIS A 73 47.89 13.98 13.37
CA HIS A 73 47.18 12.72 13.11
C HIS A 73 47.36 12.24 11.67
N GLN A 74 47.42 10.92 11.48
CA GLN A 74 47.25 10.30 10.16
C GLN A 74 46.07 9.31 10.18
N PHE A 75 45.22 9.38 9.15
CA PHE A 75 44.03 8.54 8.98
C PHE A 75 44.10 7.76 7.67
N ILE A 76 43.71 6.48 7.71
CA ILE A 76 43.78 5.59 6.56
C ILE A 76 42.39 5.06 6.22
N PHE A 77 42.06 4.98 4.93
CA PHE A 77 40.76 4.52 4.44
C PHE A 77 40.94 3.45 3.37
N LEU A 78 40.12 2.41 3.42
CA LEU A 78 40.09 1.33 2.44
C LEU A 78 38.70 0.66 2.40
N HIS A 79 38.37 -0.04 1.32
CA HIS A 79 37.06 -0.67 1.20
C HIS A 79 36.94 -1.93 2.07
N HIS A 80 37.92 -2.83 2.00
CA HIS A 80 37.92 -4.12 2.69
C HIS A 80 38.74 -4.05 3.99
N PRO A 81 38.20 -4.57 5.11
CA PRO A 81 38.89 -4.58 6.40
C PRO A 81 39.97 -5.67 6.44
N ARG A 82 41.10 -5.43 5.77
CA ARG A 82 42.21 -6.38 5.57
C ARG A 82 42.83 -6.93 6.85
N TRP A 83 42.64 -6.24 7.97
CA TRP A 83 43.15 -6.65 9.28
C TRP A 83 42.37 -7.83 9.90
N LEU A 84 41.19 -8.18 9.37
CA LEU A 84 40.34 -9.24 9.94
C LEU A 84 40.83 -10.68 9.71
N GLN A 85 41.89 -10.86 8.92
CA GLN A 85 42.42 -12.18 8.55
C GLN A 85 41.38 -13.10 7.87
N GLY A 86 41.49 -14.42 8.07
CA GLY A 86 40.64 -15.42 7.41
C GLY A 86 40.83 -15.41 5.90
N ASN A 87 39.77 -15.11 5.16
CA ASN A 87 39.79 -14.99 3.70
C ASN A 87 40.73 -13.89 3.18
N TYR A 88 41.15 -12.94 4.04
CA TYR A 88 42.11 -11.89 3.71
C TYR A 88 43.58 -12.28 3.92
N GLY A 89 43.88 -13.41 4.58
CA GLY A 89 45.24 -13.77 4.95
C GLY A 89 45.88 -12.87 6.02
N ASN A 90 47.21 -12.91 6.17
CA ASN A 90 47.93 -12.18 7.22
C ASN A 90 48.95 -11.15 6.70
N ASP A 91 48.81 -10.71 5.45
CA ASP A 91 49.70 -9.71 4.86
C ASP A 91 49.68 -8.38 5.64
N TRP A 92 48.49 -7.99 6.09
CA TRP A 92 48.30 -6.79 6.90
C TRP A 92 49.08 -6.87 8.22
N GLY A 93 48.97 -7.98 8.95
CA GLY A 93 49.66 -8.17 10.24
C GLY A 93 51.18 -8.31 10.09
N GLN A 94 51.65 -8.84 8.98
CA GLN A 94 53.08 -9.08 8.74
C GLN A 94 53.82 -7.84 8.24
N ARG A 95 53.22 -7.01 7.38
CA ARG A 95 53.92 -5.91 6.69
C ARG A 95 53.32 -4.54 6.95
N VAL A 96 52.00 -4.42 6.84
CA VAL A 96 51.33 -3.11 6.87
C VAL A 96 51.28 -2.57 8.29
N HIS A 97 50.77 -3.35 9.24
CA HIS A 97 50.61 -2.92 10.62
C HIS A 97 51.93 -2.50 11.30
N PRO A 98 53.05 -3.24 11.17
CA PRO A 98 54.35 -2.80 11.69
C PRO A 98 54.82 -1.45 11.12
N LEU A 99 54.57 -1.18 9.84
CA LEU A 99 54.90 0.09 9.21
C LEU A 99 54.07 1.24 9.78
N LEU A 100 52.76 1.02 9.99
CA LEU A 100 51.87 2.02 10.59
C LEU A 100 52.30 2.36 12.02
N LYS A 101 52.67 1.33 12.80
CA LYS A 101 53.20 1.48 14.15
C LYS A 101 54.48 2.31 14.19
N GLN A 102 55.41 2.05 13.26
CA GLN A 102 56.68 2.75 13.18
C GLN A 102 56.51 4.26 12.89
N ALA A 103 55.49 4.65 12.14
CA ALA A 103 55.22 6.06 11.85
C ALA A 103 54.86 6.87 13.11
N GLY A 104 54.29 6.24 14.14
CA GLY A 104 54.11 6.82 15.48
C GLY A 104 52.97 7.84 15.64
N ASN A 105 52.35 8.35 14.56
CA ASN A 105 51.22 9.29 14.60
C ASN A 105 50.01 8.86 13.76
N VAL A 106 49.93 7.57 13.37
CA VAL A 106 48.72 6.99 12.76
C VAL A 106 47.66 6.79 13.83
N THR A 107 46.50 7.41 13.67
CA THR A 107 45.45 7.43 14.70
C THR A 107 44.32 6.46 14.43
N ALA A 108 43.83 6.37 13.18
CA ALA A 108 42.76 5.43 12.84
C ALA A 108 42.77 4.93 11.40
N VAL A 109 42.21 3.74 11.20
CA VAL A 109 41.99 3.08 9.91
C VAL A 109 40.50 2.71 9.78
N PHE A 110 39.85 3.11 8.68
CA PHE A 110 38.42 2.92 8.45
C PHE A 110 38.13 2.05 7.23
N ALA A 111 37.19 1.11 7.34
CA ALA A 111 36.73 0.28 6.21
C ALA A 111 35.23 -0.10 6.26
N GLY A 112 34.75 -0.86 5.27
CA GLY A 112 33.35 -1.30 5.14
C GLY A 112 33.20 -2.73 4.65
N HIS A 113 32.40 -2.93 3.59
CA HIS A 113 32.21 -4.19 2.84
C HIS A 113 31.41 -5.31 3.52
N ILE A 114 31.55 -5.50 4.83
CA ILE A 114 30.95 -6.66 5.55
C ILE A 114 29.52 -6.42 6.06
N HIS A 115 28.92 -5.26 5.77
CA HIS A 115 27.54 -4.86 6.13
C HIS A 115 27.24 -4.87 7.63
N HIS A 116 28.28 -4.72 8.45
CA HIS A 116 28.13 -4.48 9.88
C HIS A 116 29.30 -3.67 10.48
N MET A 117 29.01 -2.89 11.52
CA MET A 117 30.01 -2.11 12.24
C MET A 117 30.90 -3.00 13.12
N ARG A 118 32.20 -2.71 13.21
CA ARG A 118 33.17 -3.43 14.04
C ARG A 118 34.34 -2.54 14.45
N TYR A 119 34.99 -2.82 15.59
CA TYR A 119 36.16 -2.09 16.09
C TYR A 119 37.28 -3.06 16.56
N ASP A 120 38.53 -2.88 16.09
CA ASP A 120 39.65 -3.83 16.27
C ASP A 120 41.01 -3.12 16.59
N PRO A 121 41.19 -2.45 17.74
CA PRO A 121 42.39 -1.65 18.02
C PRO A 121 43.66 -2.49 18.16
N ALA A 122 44.79 -1.94 17.70
CA ALA A 122 46.11 -2.57 17.83
C ALA A 122 47.23 -1.52 17.91
N ASP A 123 48.14 -1.68 18.88
CA ASP A 123 49.35 -0.85 19.03
C ASP A 123 49.10 0.67 19.03
N GLY A 124 47.98 1.10 19.61
CA GLY A 124 47.59 2.52 19.70
C GLY A 124 46.90 3.08 18.45
N ILE A 125 46.54 2.21 17.49
CA ILE A 125 45.81 2.57 16.27
C ILE A 125 44.38 2.02 16.36
N GLU A 126 43.40 2.89 16.07
CA GLU A 126 41.98 2.54 15.99
C GLU A 126 41.66 1.86 14.64
N TYR A 127 41.03 0.68 14.61
CA TYR A 127 40.53 0.08 13.36
C TYR A 127 39.02 -0.03 13.41
N VAL A 128 38.31 0.63 12.48
CA VAL A 128 36.85 0.73 12.50
C VAL A 128 36.28 0.25 11.17
N THR A 129 35.42 -0.77 11.21
CA THR A 129 34.56 -1.14 10.09
C THR A 129 33.19 -0.53 10.28
N LEU A 130 32.61 0.08 9.24
CA LEU A 130 31.28 0.67 9.30
C LEU A 130 30.20 -0.33 8.87
N ALA A 131 29.01 -0.17 9.45
CA ALA A 131 27.79 -0.84 9.01
C ALA A 131 27.35 -0.34 7.63
N SER A 132 26.29 -0.91 7.08
CA SER A 132 25.69 -0.27 5.90
C SER A 132 24.87 0.96 6.28
N VAL A 133 24.81 1.89 5.36
CA VAL A 133 23.79 2.93 5.28
C VAL A 133 23.22 2.81 3.87
N GLY A 134 22.00 2.28 3.73
CA GLY A 134 21.30 2.24 2.44
C GLY A 134 21.54 1.00 1.56
N ALA A 135 22.27 -0.03 2.02
CA ALA A 135 22.18 -1.36 1.41
C ALA A 135 21.25 -2.26 2.22
N HIS A 136 20.96 -3.45 1.69
CA HIS A 136 20.39 -4.53 2.50
C HIS A 136 21.33 -4.82 3.65
N ILE A 137 21.01 -4.23 4.78
CA ILE A 137 21.43 -4.74 6.06
C ILE A 137 20.48 -5.89 6.28
N GLN A 138 21.06 -7.07 6.50
CA GLN A 138 20.28 -8.03 7.25
C GLN A 138 19.92 -7.29 8.54
N SER A 139 18.64 -6.98 8.77
CA SER A 139 18.16 -6.31 9.99
C SER A 139 18.32 -7.22 11.23
N THR A 140 19.44 -7.96 11.27
CA THR A 140 19.88 -9.00 12.20
C THR A 140 20.03 -8.40 13.58
N VAL A 141 20.87 -7.36 13.73
CA VAL A 141 21.03 -6.61 14.99
C VAL A 141 21.33 -5.14 14.72
N PRO A 142 20.29 -4.30 14.55
CA PRO A 142 20.42 -2.87 14.40
C PRO A 142 21.59 -2.27 15.20
N GLU A 143 21.51 -2.11 16.50
CA GLU A 143 22.44 -1.32 17.31
C GLU A 143 23.88 -1.90 17.44
N ALA A 144 24.11 -3.18 17.13
CA ALA A 144 25.43 -3.84 17.12
C ALA A 144 26.18 -3.66 15.79
N GLY A 145 25.79 -2.61 15.08
CA GLY A 145 26.32 -2.35 13.77
C GLY A 145 25.55 -2.98 12.63
N PHE A 146 24.38 -3.60 12.81
CA PHE A 146 23.51 -4.01 11.69
C PHE A 146 22.29 -3.08 11.59
N LEU A 147 22.53 -1.81 11.86
CA LEU A 147 21.60 -0.74 11.64
C LEU A 147 22.20 0.22 10.65
N HIS A 148 21.28 0.95 10.05
CA HIS A 148 21.60 2.23 9.49
C HIS A 148 22.17 3.11 10.59
N GLN A 149 23.45 3.45 10.46
CA GLN A 149 24.16 4.31 11.39
C GLN A 149 25.24 5.10 10.69
N TYR A 150 25.61 6.24 11.27
CA TYR A 150 26.75 7.02 10.82
C TYR A 150 27.69 7.29 11.99
N HIS A 151 28.98 7.41 11.67
CA HIS A 151 29.98 7.82 12.65
C HIS A 151 30.23 9.32 12.56
N LEU A 152 30.17 10.01 13.70
CA LEU A 152 30.70 11.35 13.89
C LEU A 152 32.12 11.25 14.45
N VAL A 153 33.09 11.78 13.71
CA VAL A 153 34.50 11.81 14.11
C VAL A 153 34.92 13.23 14.44
N THR A 154 35.28 13.49 15.70
CA THR A 154 35.76 14.80 16.16
C THR A 154 37.26 14.78 16.35
N VAL A 155 37.99 15.65 15.64
CA VAL A 155 39.46 15.72 15.68
C VAL A 155 39.94 17.03 16.31
N ARG A 156 40.92 16.92 17.21
CA ARG A 156 41.68 17.99 17.88
C ARG A 156 43.16 17.58 17.91
N PRO A 157 44.13 18.50 18.02
CA PRO A 157 45.56 18.18 17.91
C PRO A 157 46.09 17.05 18.81
N LYS A 158 45.40 16.73 19.91
CA LYS A 158 45.78 15.67 20.85
C LYS A 158 44.66 14.66 21.13
N GLN A 159 43.55 14.72 20.38
CA GLN A 159 42.37 13.92 20.68
C GLN A 159 41.53 13.64 19.43
N VAL A 160 41.11 12.38 19.28
CA VAL A 160 40.09 11.95 18.33
C VAL A 160 38.96 11.26 19.08
N ALA A 161 37.71 11.63 18.80
CA ALA A 161 36.51 11.00 19.36
C ALA A 161 35.63 10.46 18.24
N LEU A 162 35.10 9.24 18.41
CA LEU A 162 34.29 8.51 17.42
C LEU A 162 32.93 8.17 18.04
N THR A 163 31.83 8.56 17.39
CA THR A 163 30.47 8.30 17.88
C THR A 163 29.60 7.72 16.77
N ALA A 164 29.03 6.53 16.96
CA ALA A 164 28.05 5.96 16.04
C ALA A 164 26.62 6.35 16.45
N TYR A 165 25.80 6.78 15.49
CA TYR A 165 24.42 7.18 15.70
C TYR A 165 23.46 6.19 15.03
N PRO A 166 22.77 5.36 15.84
CA PRO A 166 21.61 4.59 15.41
C PRO A 166 20.53 5.47 14.76
N VAL A 167 19.82 4.92 13.80
CA VAL A 167 18.65 5.56 13.20
C VAL A 167 17.38 4.86 13.77
N GLY A 168 16.60 5.48 14.70
CA GLY A 168 15.41 4.82 15.33
C GLY A 168 14.68 5.53 16.51
N ALA A 169 14.43 4.84 17.64
CA ALA A 169 13.81 5.35 18.90
C ALA A 169 13.98 4.33 20.09
N ALA A 170 13.64 4.69 21.34
CA ALA A 170 13.68 3.80 22.53
C ALA A 170 12.29 3.34 23.01
N MET A 171 12.09 2.05 23.35
CA MET A 171 10.75 1.43 23.59
C MET A 171 10.73 0.44 24.79
N ASN A 172 9.63 0.30 25.56
CA ASN A 172 9.46 -0.75 26.62
C ASN A 172 8.78 -2.02 26.07
N VAL A 173 9.35 -3.20 26.35
CA VAL A 173 8.89 -4.47 25.76
C VAL A 173 8.01 -5.36 26.67
N ARG A 174 8.04 -5.24 28.04
CA ARG A 174 7.17 -6.04 28.98
C ARG A 174 5.69 -5.74 28.89
N GLU A 175 5.48 -4.66 28.22
CA GLU A 175 4.23 -4.03 28.03
C GLU A 175 3.58 -4.51 26.73
N ILE A 176 4.36 -5.11 25.82
CA ILE A 176 3.92 -5.70 24.55
C ILE A 176 3.56 -7.18 24.75
N THR A 177 2.45 -7.48 25.46
CA THR A 177 1.94 -8.86 25.66
C THR A 177 1.17 -9.37 24.44
N GLY A 178 0.98 -10.69 24.28
CA GLY A 178 0.13 -11.24 23.22
C GLY A 178 -1.31 -10.73 23.28
N ASP A 179 -1.85 -10.60 24.50
CA ASP A 179 -3.14 -9.96 24.74
C ASP A 179 -3.13 -8.48 24.32
N MET A 180 -2.07 -7.73 24.67
CA MET A 180 -1.89 -6.34 24.22
C MET A 180 -1.75 -6.26 22.70
N GLN A 181 -1.01 -7.18 22.05
CA GLN A 181 -0.88 -7.24 20.60
C GLN A 181 -2.25 -7.51 19.94
N ALA A 182 -3.00 -8.49 20.45
CA ALA A 182 -4.34 -8.78 19.97
C ALA A 182 -5.30 -7.60 20.18
N GLU A 183 -5.21 -6.91 21.33
CA GLU A 183 -5.95 -5.70 21.63
C GLU A 183 -5.60 -4.55 20.68
N VAL A 184 -4.31 -4.26 20.43
CA VAL A 184 -3.90 -3.19 19.52
C VAL A 184 -4.20 -3.50 18.05
N VAL A 185 -4.10 -4.77 17.64
CA VAL A 185 -4.52 -5.22 16.31
C VAL A 185 -6.05 -5.14 16.17
N GLY A 186 -6.79 -5.50 17.22
CA GLY A 186 -8.24 -5.37 17.30
C GLY A 186 -8.66 -3.90 17.20
N LEU A 187 -8.02 -3.02 17.96
CA LEU A 187 -8.21 -1.57 17.87
C LEU A 187 -7.93 -1.07 16.45
N ALA A 188 -6.80 -1.44 15.86
CA ALA A 188 -6.42 -1.01 14.51
C ALA A 188 -7.45 -1.43 13.42
N LYS A 189 -8.20 -2.50 13.65
CA LYS A 189 -9.25 -2.98 12.73
C LYS A 189 -10.64 -2.42 13.04
N GLN A 190 -10.84 -1.81 14.21
CA GLN A 190 -12.14 -1.31 14.64
C GLN A 190 -12.45 0.02 13.93
N PRO A 191 -13.47 0.09 13.05
CA PRO A 191 -13.92 1.33 12.46
C PRO A 191 -14.69 2.18 13.47
N LEU A 192 -14.91 3.44 13.15
CA LEU A 192 -15.72 4.33 13.97
C LEU A 192 -17.21 4.07 13.70
N GLU A 193 -18.02 3.91 14.75
CA GLU A 193 -19.47 3.73 14.60
C GLU A 193 -20.13 5.11 14.42
N ILE A 194 -20.68 5.40 13.23
CA ILE A 194 -21.38 6.66 12.92
C ILE A 194 -22.88 6.38 12.84
N SER A 195 -23.70 7.10 13.61
CA SER A 195 -25.15 6.86 13.66
C SER A 195 -25.97 7.80 12.78
N GLN A 196 -25.39 8.94 12.38
CA GLN A 196 -26.09 9.99 11.66
C GLN A 196 -25.64 10.05 10.21
N ARG A 197 -26.60 10.21 9.30
CA ARG A 197 -26.35 10.52 7.88
C ARG A 197 -26.54 12.01 7.63
N ILE A 198 -25.83 12.53 6.63
CA ILE A 198 -26.03 13.90 6.16
C ILE A 198 -27.11 13.89 5.08
N LYS A 199 -28.18 14.65 5.29
CA LYS A 199 -29.23 14.79 4.30
C LYS A 199 -28.77 15.69 3.15
N ILE A 200 -28.83 15.19 1.92
CA ILE A 200 -28.51 15.94 0.70
C ILE A 200 -29.80 16.15 -0.09
N THR A 201 -30.09 17.40 -0.46
CA THR A 201 -31.29 17.77 -1.22
C THR A 201 -30.93 18.61 -2.44
N ASP A 202 -31.92 18.94 -3.28
CA ASP A 202 -31.76 19.91 -4.38
C ASP A 202 -31.31 21.31 -3.90
N ALA A 203 -31.52 21.63 -2.62
CA ALA A 203 -31.04 22.87 -2.00
C ALA A 203 -29.63 22.74 -1.39
N GLY A 204 -28.94 21.62 -1.63
CA GLY A 204 -27.62 21.29 -1.09
C GLY A 204 -27.64 20.43 0.19
N PRO A 205 -26.44 20.15 0.75
CA PRO A 205 -26.29 19.44 2.00
C PRO A 205 -26.92 20.21 3.17
N GLN A 206 -27.69 19.51 4.01
CA GLN A 206 -28.30 20.10 5.19
C GLN A 206 -27.34 20.04 6.37
N ALA A 207 -27.38 21.07 7.22
CA ALA A 207 -26.65 21.09 8.47
C ALA A 207 -27.00 19.86 9.33
N ALA A 208 -26.00 19.24 9.93
CA ALA A 208 -26.17 18.02 10.72
C ALA A 208 -25.23 18.00 11.93
N VAL A 209 -25.70 17.38 13.01
CA VAL A 209 -24.85 17.02 14.16
C VAL A 209 -24.42 15.56 13.98
N LEU A 210 -23.23 15.35 13.44
CA LEU A 210 -22.64 14.03 13.30
C LEU A 210 -22.37 13.44 14.68
N THR A 211 -22.81 12.21 14.87
CA THR A 211 -22.65 11.48 16.11
C THR A 211 -21.85 10.22 15.86
N ALA A 212 -20.70 10.11 16.52
CA ALA A 212 -19.79 8.98 16.40
C ALA A 212 -19.52 8.36 17.77
N LYS A 213 -19.57 7.03 17.88
CA LYS A 213 -19.30 6.33 19.13
C LYS A 213 -17.90 5.73 19.09
N VAL A 214 -17.05 6.17 20.01
CA VAL A 214 -15.76 5.56 20.27
C VAL A 214 -15.92 4.58 21.43
N THR A 215 -15.45 3.36 21.27
CA THR A 215 -15.50 2.33 22.32
C THR A 215 -14.09 1.82 22.58
N ASN A 216 -13.75 1.61 23.84
CA ASN A 216 -12.53 0.95 24.26
C ASN A 216 -12.84 -0.51 24.63
N PRO A 217 -12.60 -1.48 23.72
CA PRO A 217 -12.79 -2.90 24.03
C PRO A 217 -11.64 -3.51 24.82
N THR A 218 -10.56 -2.75 25.07
CA THR A 218 -9.34 -3.28 25.65
C THR A 218 -9.35 -3.26 27.18
N SER A 219 -8.41 -3.98 27.77
CA SER A 219 -8.17 -3.99 29.22
C SER A 219 -7.40 -2.77 29.74
N LYS A 220 -6.94 -1.86 28.86
CA LYS A 220 -6.20 -0.64 29.24
C LYS A 220 -6.92 0.62 28.82
N PRO A 221 -6.64 1.77 29.45
CA PRO A 221 -7.14 3.03 28.96
C PRO A 221 -6.63 3.29 27.54
N ILE A 222 -7.44 3.98 26.74
CA ILE A 222 -7.00 4.54 25.47
C ILE A 222 -7.19 6.05 25.50
N GLU A 223 -6.26 6.76 24.87
CA GLU A 223 -6.52 8.12 24.39
C GLU A 223 -6.98 8.03 22.96
N PHE A 224 -7.95 8.86 22.59
CA PHE A 224 -8.44 8.93 21.23
C PHE A 224 -8.57 10.38 20.79
N THR A 225 -8.48 10.59 19.48
CA THR A 225 -8.84 11.82 18.81
C THR A 225 -9.70 11.46 17.61
N VAL A 226 -10.90 12.03 17.54
CA VAL A 226 -11.73 12.03 16.33
C VAL A 226 -11.55 13.36 15.62
N THR A 227 -11.09 13.32 14.38
CA THR A 227 -10.89 14.50 13.54
C THR A 227 -11.76 14.37 12.30
N PRO A 228 -12.76 15.24 12.10
CA PRO A 228 -13.44 15.30 10.82
C PRO A 228 -12.49 15.89 9.76
N SER A 229 -12.54 15.33 8.56
CA SER A 229 -11.74 15.73 7.42
C SER A 229 -12.61 15.71 6.17
N SER A 230 -12.37 16.62 5.25
CA SER A 230 -12.97 16.57 3.93
C SER A 230 -11.98 17.15 2.92
N GLY A 231 -11.99 16.58 1.72
CA GLY A 231 -11.33 17.21 0.57
C GLY A 231 -12.08 18.43 0.02
N ASP A 232 -13.25 18.76 0.58
CA ASP A 232 -14.07 19.91 0.19
C ASP A 232 -14.08 20.97 1.30
N SER A 233 -13.51 22.14 1.00
CA SER A 233 -13.36 23.26 1.93
C SER A 233 -14.66 23.98 2.25
N HIS A 234 -15.76 23.68 1.55
CA HIS A 234 -17.06 24.30 1.84
C HIS A 234 -17.69 23.74 3.12
N TRP A 235 -17.21 22.59 3.63
CA TRP A 235 -17.60 22.06 4.93
C TRP A 235 -17.00 22.89 6.08
N MET A 236 -17.88 23.44 6.91
CA MET A 236 -17.57 24.00 8.21
C MET A 236 -17.82 22.93 9.27
N LEU A 237 -16.74 22.46 9.89
CA LEU A 237 -16.74 21.33 10.82
C LEU A 237 -16.33 21.80 12.21
N PHE A 238 -17.19 21.62 13.22
CA PHE A 238 -16.92 22.08 14.58
C PHE A 238 -17.30 21.04 15.64
N PRO A 239 -16.43 20.80 16.65
CA PRO A 239 -15.04 21.23 16.73
C PRO A 239 -14.16 20.58 15.66
N SER A 240 -12.96 21.16 15.41
CA SER A 240 -12.00 20.60 14.44
C SER A 240 -11.42 19.25 14.84
N HIS A 241 -11.56 18.88 16.11
CA HIS A 241 -11.29 17.56 16.64
C HIS A 241 -11.93 17.42 18.02
N VAL A 242 -12.20 16.19 18.44
CA VAL A 242 -12.54 15.85 19.82
C VAL A 242 -11.54 14.84 20.31
N HIS A 243 -10.82 15.18 21.37
CA HIS A 243 -9.95 14.25 22.08
C HIS A 243 -10.66 13.74 23.34
N GLY A 244 -10.27 12.55 23.79
CA GLY A 244 -10.78 12.00 25.02
C GLY A 244 -9.94 10.84 25.51
N ARG A 245 -10.27 10.40 26.71
CA ARG A 245 -9.70 9.21 27.34
C ARG A 245 -10.82 8.27 27.74
N LEU A 246 -10.70 7.01 27.35
CA LEU A 246 -11.65 5.97 27.68
C LEU A 246 -10.99 4.92 28.57
N GLU A 247 -11.56 4.72 29.74
CA GLU A 247 -11.24 3.57 30.59
C GLU A 247 -11.75 2.26 29.95
N PRO A 248 -11.22 1.10 30.36
CA PRO A 248 -11.60 -0.21 29.82
C PRO A 248 -13.11 -0.44 29.76
N GLY A 249 -13.60 -0.95 28.63
CA GLY A 249 -15.01 -1.27 28.40
C GLY A 249 -15.95 -0.05 28.33
N LYS A 250 -15.42 1.19 28.37
CA LYS A 250 -16.22 2.40 28.24
C LYS A 250 -16.35 2.83 26.79
N SER A 251 -17.44 3.57 26.54
CA SER A 251 -17.67 4.25 25.26
C SER A 251 -17.97 5.71 25.51
N GLN A 252 -17.63 6.55 24.54
CA GLN A 252 -18.01 7.95 24.51
C GLN A 252 -18.63 8.28 23.17
N THR A 253 -19.71 9.05 23.23
CA THR A 253 -20.33 9.64 22.05
C THR A 253 -19.69 10.99 21.78
N VAL A 254 -19.12 11.15 20.59
CA VAL A 254 -18.58 12.39 20.05
C VAL A 254 -19.63 13.03 19.15
N LYS A 255 -19.78 14.36 19.28
CA LYS A 255 -20.66 15.17 18.44
C LYS A 255 -19.83 16.19 17.67
N LEU A 256 -20.10 16.32 16.38
CA LEU A 256 -19.44 17.25 15.47
C LEU A 256 -20.53 17.92 14.62
N ASP A 257 -20.62 19.24 14.67
CA ASP A 257 -21.46 20.02 13.79
C ASP A 257 -20.83 20.06 12.39
N ALA A 258 -21.63 19.79 11.38
CA ALA A 258 -21.27 19.87 9.98
C ALA A 258 -22.25 20.79 9.26
N GLU A 259 -21.74 21.90 8.75
CA GLU A 259 -22.49 22.85 7.94
C GLU A 259 -21.81 23.02 6.59
N TYR A 260 -22.60 23.14 5.53
CA TYR A 260 -22.09 23.39 4.19
C TYR A 260 -22.31 24.86 3.84
N SER A 261 -21.23 25.56 3.49
CA SER A 261 -21.25 27.02 3.31
C SER A 261 -21.95 27.48 2.02
N THR A 262 -22.20 26.58 1.07
CA THR A 262 -22.90 26.90 -0.19
C THR A 262 -24.21 26.10 -0.30
N LYS A 263 -25.09 26.49 -1.23
CA LYS A 263 -26.37 25.79 -1.49
C LYS A 263 -26.36 24.94 -2.75
N THR A 264 -25.28 24.98 -3.52
CA THR A 264 -25.16 24.32 -4.82
C THR A 264 -24.02 23.34 -4.78
N LEU A 265 -24.29 22.09 -5.17
CA LEU A 265 -23.24 21.10 -5.37
C LEU A 265 -22.58 21.32 -6.72
N ASP A 266 -21.26 21.11 -6.76
CA ASP A 266 -20.49 21.07 -7.99
C ASP A 266 -19.57 19.84 -8.00
N SER A 267 -18.71 19.74 -9.01
CA SER A 267 -17.77 18.63 -9.17
C SER A 267 -16.73 18.50 -8.04
N SER A 268 -16.52 19.56 -7.26
CA SER A 268 -15.60 19.57 -6.11
C SER A 268 -16.21 18.98 -4.85
N PHE A 269 -17.53 18.73 -4.81
CA PHE A 269 -18.21 18.17 -3.64
C PHE A 269 -17.53 16.89 -3.15
N ARG A 270 -17.17 16.82 -1.87
CA ARG A 270 -16.65 15.61 -1.22
C ARG A 270 -17.39 15.38 0.09
N GLY A 271 -17.47 14.12 0.49
CA GLY A 271 -18.01 13.75 1.80
C GLY A 271 -17.08 14.15 2.95
N ILE A 272 -17.54 13.84 4.15
CA ILE A 272 -16.76 14.01 5.37
C ILE A 272 -16.28 12.63 5.80
N ASP A 273 -15.00 12.55 6.08
CA ASP A 273 -14.34 11.41 6.72
C ASP A 273 -14.12 11.72 8.19
N LEU A 274 -14.38 10.75 9.07
CA LEU A 274 -13.97 10.83 10.46
C LEU A 274 -12.72 9.96 10.65
N VAL A 275 -11.60 10.62 10.94
CA VAL A 275 -10.32 9.99 11.25
C VAL A 275 -10.26 9.72 12.75
N LEU A 276 -10.11 8.45 13.13
CA LEU A 276 -9.95 8.02 14.51
C LEU A 276 -8.49 7.65 14.76
N SER A 277 -7.80 8.53 15.48
CA SER A 277 -6.49 8.28 16.04
C SER A 277 -6.61 7.74 17.45
N ARG A 278 -5.80 6.75 17.80
CA ARG A 278 -5.79 6.15 19.14
C ARG A 278 -4.39 5.88 19.60
N ASP A 279 -4.22 6.04 20.90
CA ASP A 279 -3.06 5.59 21.62
C ASP A 279 -3.51 4.60 22.69
N TYR A 280 -2.93 3.40 22.67
CA TYR A 280 -3.10 2.43 23.74
C TYR A 280 -2.19 2.83 24.90
N LEU A 281 -2.80 3.16 26.05
CA LEU A 281 -2.09 3.63 27.23
C LEU A 281 -1.76 2.45 28.13
N ALA A 282 -0.64 1.83 27.80
CA ALA A 282 -0.08 0.85 28.69
C ALA A 282 0.58 1.55 29.90
N LYS A 283 1.08 0.77 30.86
CA LYS A 283 1.57 1.27 32.16
C LYS A 283 2.66 2.35 32.08
N THR A 284 3.49 2.34 31.03
CA THR A 284 4.72 3.12 30.87
C THR A 284 4.94 3.64 29.45
N THR A 285 4.36 3.01 28.42
CA THR A 285 4.51 3.41 27.02
C THR A 285 3.16 3.65 26.39
N ARG A 286 3.15 4.66 25.53
CA ARG A 286 2.07 4.98 24.63
C ARG A 286 2.31 4.27 23.30
N TYR A 287 1.44 3.35 22.92
CA TYR A 287 1.53 2.71 21.61
C TYR A 287 0.57 3.38 20.65
N ARG A 288 1.13 4.03 19.63
CA ARG A 288 0.35 4.61 18.55
C ARG A 288 -0.32 3.49 17.76
N ILE A 289 -1.64 3.57 17.66
CA ILE A 289 -2.41 2.69 16.79
C ILE A 289 -2.49 3.37 15.41
N PRO A 290 -2.37 2.61 14.30
CA PRO A 290 -2.65 3.16 12.98
C PRO A 290 -4.03 3.81 12.93
N ASP A 291 -4.11 4.94 12.24
CA ASP A 291 -5.36 5.69 12.09
C ASP A 291 -6.37 4.88 11.28
N THR A 292 -7.64 4.96 11.68
CA THR A 292 -8.74 4.42 10.90
C THR A 292 -9.64 5.54 10.42
N THR A 293 -10.01 5.52 9.15
CA THR A 293 -10.92 6.49 8.55
C THR A 293 -12.29 5.85 8.34
N THR A 294 -13.35 6.58 8.66
CA THR A 294 -14.72 6.14 8.38
C THR A 294 -15.48 7.28 7.70
N GLU A 295 -15.96 7.02 6.49
CA GLU A 295 -16.73 7.95 5.69
C GLU A 295 -18.15 8.13 6.27
N VAL A 296 -18.62 9.37 6.33
CA VAL A 296 -19.98 9.71 6.74
C VAL A 296 -20.94 9.45 5.58
N GLU A 297 -21.93 8.59 5.81
CA GLU A 297 -22.93 8.26 4.81
C GLU A 297 -23.94 9.39 4.57
N PHE A 298 -24.43 9.49 3.33
CA PHE A 298 -25.48 10.42 2.94
C PHE A 298 -26.90 9.82 2.98
N ASP A 299 -27.87 10.65 3.32
CA ASP A 299 -29.30 10.43 3.02
C ASP A 299 -29.67 11.28 1.80
N LEU A 300 -29.76 10.63 0.64
CA LEU A 300 -29.91 11.30 -0.65
C LEU A 300 -31.40 11.52 -0.98
N GLN A 301 -31.81 12.78 -1.05
CA GLN A 301 -33.12 13.26 -1.49
C GLN A 301 -32.95 14.37 -2.52
N ILE A 302 -32.09 14.11 -3.50
CA ILE A 302 -31.69 15.02 -4.56
C ILE A 302 -32.22 14.50 -5.90
N SER A 303 -32.61 15.42 -6.77
CA SER A 303 -33.02 15.14 -8.13
C SER A 303 -31.79 14.88 -9.01
N GLU A 304 -31.99 14.05 -10.01
CA GLU A 304 -31.00 13.84 -11.07
C GLU A 304 -30.66 15.17 -11.78
N PRO A 305 -29.38 15.45 -12.06
CA PRO A 305 -28.98 16.62 -12.83
C PRO A 305 -29.65 16.60 -14.21
N LYS A 306 -30.16 17.75 -14.67
CA LYS A 306 -30.80 17.87 -16.00
C LYS A 306 -29.81 17.83 -17.16
N ASP A 307 -28.55 18.15 -16.89
CA ASP A 307 -27.48 18.23 -17.89
C ASP A 307 -26.66 16.93 -17.85
N ASP A 308 -27.12 15.91 -18.60
CA ASP A 308 -26.40 14.65 -18.82
C ASP A 308 -25.66 14.77 -20.15
N VAL A 309 -24.37 15.10 -20.13
CA VAL A 309 -23.58 15.22 -21.37
C VAL A 309 -22.18 14.63 -21.30
N ALA A 310 -21.68 14.26 -20.10
CA ALA A 310 -20.38 13.65 -19.95
C ALA A 310 -20.50 12.13 -20.00
N ASN A 311 -19.82 11.52 -20.97
CA ASN A 311 -19.79 10.08 -21.11
C ASN A 311 -18.74 9.47 -20.17
N GLN A 312 -19.17 9.05 -18.98
CA GLN A 312 -18.28 8.64 -17.89
C GLN A 312 -18.51 7.18 -17.48
N ALA A 313 -17.56 6.62 -16.73
CA ALA A 313 -17.64 5.28 -16.16
C ALA A 313 -17.12 5.27 -14.73
N LEU A 314 -17.59 4.31 -13.94
CA LEU A 314 -17.09 4.04 -12.60
C LEU A 314 -15.70 3.41 -12.70
N LEU A 315 -14.67 4.07 -12.14
CA LEU A 315 -13.31 3.56 -12.05
C LEU A 315 -13.10 2.84 -10.71
N LEU A 316 -12.49 1.66 -10.77
CA LEU A 316 -12.19 0.79 -9.65
C LEU A 316 -10.72 0.35 -9.69
N ASP A 317 -10.01 0.46 -8.56
CA ASP A 317 -8.56 0.25 -8.49
C ASP A 317 -8.10 -1.21 -8.27
N GLY A 318 -9.04 -2.12 -7.99
CA GLY A 318 -8.77 -3.53 -7.73
C GLY A 318 -8.26 -3.86 -6.32
N LYS A 319 -8.34 -2.94 -5.36
CA LYS A 319 -7.87 -3.14 -3.97
C LYS A 319 -8.97 -2.99 -2.94
N ASP A 320 -9.74 -1.90 -3.00
CA ASP A 320 -10.79 -1.59 -2.02
C ASP A 320 -11.99 -0.82 -2.58
N ASP A 321 -11.93 -0.39 -3.85
CA ASP A 321 -13.03 0.27 -4.55
C ASP A 321 -14.16 -0.67 -4.98
N ALA A 322 -15.40 -0.32 -4.64
CA ALA A 322 -16.62 -0.92 -5.19
C ALA A 322 -17.84 -0.02 -4.95
N MET A 323 -18.83 -0.04 -5.85
CA MET A 323 -20.14 0.55 -5.55
C MET A 323 -21.00 -0.46 -4.78
N ARG A 324 -21.53 -0.03 -3.63
CA ARG A 324 -22.33 -0.85 -2.71
C ARG A 324 -23.81 -0.51 -2.81
N ILE A 325 -24.63 -1.49 -3.15
CA ILE A 325 -26.09 -1.40 -3.13
C ILE A 325 -26.60 -2.18 -1.90
N PRO A 326 -27.19 -1.50 -0.88
CA PRO A 326 -27.70 -2.18 0.31
C PRO A 326 -28.76 -3.23 -0.01
N ALA A 327 -28.75 -4.35 0.71
CA ALA A 327 -29.60 -5.52 0.44
C ALA A 327 -31.09 -5.17 0.46
N GLU A 328 -31.51 -4.33 1.42
CA GLU A 328 -32.88 -3.89 1.62
C GLU A 328 -33.39 -2.93 0.54
N LYS A 329 -32.46 -2.35 -0.25
CA LYS A 329 -32.78 -1.42 -1.33
C LYS A 329 -32.93 -2.12 -2.68
N ILE A 330 -32.39 -3.33 -2.85
CA ILE A 330 -32.56 -4.10 -4.09
C ILE A 330 -33.75 -5.06 -4.02
N LYS A 331 -34.90 -4.61 -4.50
CA LYS A 331 -36.15 -5.40 -4.51
C LYS A 331 -36.29 -6.25 -5.77
N LEU A 332 -35.54 -7.35 -5.86
CA LEU A 332 -35.66 -8.31 -6.95
C LEU A 332 -36.61 -9.48 -6.57
N PRO A 333 -37.79 -9.63 -7.19
CA PRO A 333 -38.71 -10.72 -6.88
C PRO A 333 -38.16 -12.10 -7.29
N GLN A 334 -38.80 -13.18 -6.86
CA GLN A 334 -38.58 -14.51 -7.41
C GLN A 334 -39.02 -14.55 -8.88
N GLY A 335 -38.44 -15.46 -9.66
CA GLY A 335 -38.72 -15.59 -11.10
C GLY A 335 -37.53 -15.14 -11.96
N PRO A 336 -37.77 -14.80 -13.24
CA PRO A 336 -36.70 -14.44 -14.15
C PRO A 336 -36.04 -13.11 -13.77
N PHE A 337 -34.77 -12.96 -14.12
CA PHE A 337 -34.03 -11.73 -13.91
C PHE A 337 -32.83 -11.62 -14.84
N THR A 338 -32.35 -10.39 -15.01
CA THR A 338 -31.13 -10.09 -15.77
C THR A 338 -30.24 -9.16 -14.94
N VAL A 339 -28.93 -9.43 -14.95
CA VAL A 339 -27.90 -8.53 -14.43
C VAL A 339 -26.91 -8.29 -15.55
N GLU A 340 -26.63 -7.03 -15.85
CA GLU A 340 -25.76 -6.68 -16.97
C GLU A 340 -25.00 -5.38 -16.77
N GLY A 341 -23.99 -5.19 -17.61
CA GLY A 341 -23.27 -3.93 -17.73
C GLY A 341 -22.09 -4.06 -18.67
N TRP A 342 -21.44 -2.93 -18.92
CA TRP A 342 -20.21 -2.85 -19.69
C TRP A 342 -19.01 -2.78 -18.76
N ILE A 343 -17.93 -3.47 -19.12
CA ILE A 343 -16.67 -3.41 -18.39
C ILE A 343 -15.49 -3.19 -19.31
N ASN A 344 -14.49 -2.48 -18.80
CA ASN A 344 -13.18 -2.37 -19.42
C ASN A 344 -12.10 -2.64 -18.35
N ALA A 345 -11.58 -3.86 -18.34
CA ALA A 345 -10.64 -4.30 -17.31
C ALA A 345 -9.22 -3.81 -17.60
N ALA A 346 -8.56 -3.20 -16.61
CA ALA A 346 -7.14 -2.89 -16.68
C ALA A 346 -6.29 -4.15 -16.48
N SER A 347 -6.72 -5.04 -15.58
CA SER A 347 -6.13 -6.36 -15.33
C SER A 347 -7.14 -7.31 -14.69
N PHE A 348 -6.90 -8.62 -14.79
CA PHE A 348 -7.69 -9.63 -14.08
C PHE A 348 -6.83 -10.39 -13.06
N SER A 349 -7.39 -10.62 -11.88
CA SER A 349 -6.78 -11.41 -10.81
C SER A 349 -7.23 -12.88 -10.88
N ASP A 350 -6.69 -13.72 -10.00
CA ASP A 350 -7.09 -15.14 -9.90
C ASP A 350 -8.59 -15.32 -9.64
N ARG A 351 -9.18 -14.44 -8.82
CA ARG A 351 -10.62 -14.34 -8.58
C ARG A 351 -11.03 -12.87 -8.66
N THR A 352 -11.96 -12.58 -9.57
CA THR A 352 -12.44 -11.22 -9.82
C THR A 352 -13.95 -11.22 -10.00
N ALA A 353 -14.66 -10.53 -9.12
CA ALA A 353 -16.10 -10.31 -9.19
C ALA A 353 -16.40 -9.00 -9.91
N VAL A 354 -17.38 -9.02 -10.82
CA VAL A 354 -17.80 -7.84 -11.59
C VAL A 354 -19.09 -7.28 -11.00
N PHE A 355 -20.12 -8.11 -10.91
CA PHE A 355 -21.41 -7.77 -10.29
C PHE A 355 -21.80 -8.93 -9.38
N ALA A 356 -21.82 -8.78 -8.06
CA ALA A 356 -22.04 -9.93 -7.18
C ALA A 356 -22.79 -9.60 -5.89
N LYS A 357 -23.73 -10.49 -5.53
CA LYS A 357 -24.45 -10.53 -4.25
C LYS A 357 -24.31 -11.92 -3.61
N THR A 358 -23.18 -12.62 -3.84
CA THR A 358 -23.06 -14.05 -3.54
C THR A 358 -22.83 -14.35 -2.05
N GLN A 359 -22.13 -15.43 -1.71
CA GLN A 359 -22.00 -16.09 -0.39
C GLN A 359 -23.08 -17.13 -0.09
N ASN A 360 -22.95 -18.31 -0.72
CA ASN A 360 -23.86 -19.46 -0.61
C ASN A 360 -25.34 -19.15 -0.95
N SER A 361 -25.59 -18.13 -1.77
CA SER A 361 -26.91 -17.63 -2.16
C SER A 361 -26.84 -16.66 -3.36
N GLU A 362 -28.01 -16.19 -3.82
CA GLU A 362 -28.25 -15.13 -4.82
C GLU A 362 -27.58 -15.36 -6.19
N TYR A 363 -26.74 -14.44 -6.67
CA TYR A 363 -26.22 -14.44 -8.05
C TYR A 363 -24.98 -13.56 -8.19
N GLY A 364 -24.23 -13.78 -9.28
CA GLY A 364 -23.14 -12.90 -9.65
C GLY A 364 -22.53 -13.20 -11.03
N ILE A 365 -21.80 -12.22 -11.55
CA ILE A 365 -20.93 -12.30 -12.72
C ILE A 365 -19.49 -12.10 -12.26
N TYR A 366 -18.61 -13.01 -12.68
CA TYR A 366 -17.17 -13.00 -12.40
C TYR A 366 -16.38 -13.00 -13.71
N ALA A 367 -15.15 -12.50 -13.67
CA ALA A 367 -14.20 -12.51 -14.80
C ALA A 367 -12.81 -12.95 -14.34
N SER A 368 -12.76 -14.09 -13.63
CA SER A 368 -11.53 -14.61 -13.02
C SER A 368 -10.52 -15.01 -14.09
N LYS A 369 -9.29 -14.45 -14.03
CA LYS A 369 -8.28 -14.54 -15.11
C LYS A 369 -8.82 -14.14 -16.49
N GLY A 370 -9.79 -13.21 -16.51
CA GLY A 370 -10.44 -12.73 -17.72
C GLY A 370 -11.51 -13.66 -18.29
N VAL A 371 -11.82 -14.80 -17.65
CA VAL A 371 -12.85 -15.73 -18.16
C VAL A 371 -14.21 -15.44 -17.51
N PRO A 372 -15.22 -14.98 -18.29
CA PRO A 372 -16.53 -14.68 -17.76
C PRO A 372 -17.25 -15.91 -17.22
N THR A 373 -17.90 -15.76 -16.06
CA THR A 373 -18.69 -16.79 -15.41
C THR A 373 -19.92 -16.14 -14.77
N ALA A 374 -21.10 -16.66 -15.06
CA ALA A 374 -22.34 -16.29 -14.38
C ALA A 374 -22.77 -17.40 -13.43
N THR A 375 -23.26 -17.03 -12.26
CA THR A 375 -23.74 -17.97 -11.24
C THR A 375 -25.04 -17.48 -10.61
N ALA A 376 -25.94 -18.40 -10.29
CA ALA A 376 -27.15 -18.13 -9.51
C ALA A 376 -27.46 -19.32 -8.59
N HIS A 377 -27.78 -19.04 -7.32
CA HIS A 377 -28.16 -20.06 -6.36
C HIS A 377 -29.64 -20.40 -6.50
N LEU A 378 -29.91 -21.48 -7.23
CA LEU A 378 -31.24 -21.90 -7.66
C LEU A 378 -31.48 -23.34 -7.20
N GLY A 379 -32.61 -23.56 -6.50
CA GLY A 379 -32.99 -24.91 -6.07
C GLY A 379 -32.03 -25.54 -5.06
N GLY A 380 -31.40 -24.72 -4.20
CA GLY A 380 -30.52 -25.20 -3.12
C GLY A 380 -29.05 -25.40 -3.51
N LYS A 381 -28.64 -25.02 -4.72
CA LYS A 381 -27.23 -25.05 -5.17
C LYS A 381 -26.91 -23.91 -6.12
N TYR A 382 -25.63 -23.62 -6.32
CA TYR A 382 -25.20 -22.77 -7.44
C TYR A 382 -25.33 -23.51 -8.77
N VAL A 383 -26.08 -22.88 -9.68
CA VAL A 383 -26.03 -23.16 -11.12
C VAL A 383 -25.05 -22.18 -11.72
N GLN A 384 -24.07 -22.67 -12.48
CA GLN A 384 -22.98 -21.87 -13.00
C GLN A 384 -22.80 -22.14 -14.49
N VAL A 385 -22.62 -21.08 -15.27
CA VAL A 385 -22.25 -21.14 -16.68
C VAL A 385 -20.97 -20.34 -16.88
N ARG A 386 -20.06 -20.87 -17.70
CA ARG A 386 -18.73 -20.32 -17.91
C ARG A 386 -18.49 -20.15 -19.40
N SER A 387 -17.98 -19.00 -19.78
CA SER A 387 -17.58 -18.74 -21.16
C SER A 387 -16.31 -19.52 -21.52
N SER A 388 -16.19 -19.88 -22.81
CA SER A 388 -14.99 -20.49 -23.36
C SER A 388 -13.92 -19.47 -23.79
N ARG A 389 -14.30 -18.18 -23.90
CA ARG A 389 -13.37 -17.10 -24.24
C ARG A 389 -12.81 -16.40 -23.01
N THR A 390 -11.64 -15.83 -23.19
CA THR A 390 -11.02 -14.88 -22.26
C THR A 390 -11.20 -13.48 -22.80
N LEU A 391 -11.67 -12.56 -21.96
CA LEU A 391 -11.77 -11.14 -22.29
C LEU A 391 -10.38 -10.54 -22.42
N SER A 392 -10.21 -9.68 -23.41
CA SER A 392 -9.07 -8.77 -23.49
C SER A 392 -9.16 -7.69 -22.41
N THR A 393 -8.00 -7.27 -21.91
CA THR A 393 -7.91 -6.05 -21.09
C THR A 393 -7.92 -4.81 -21.99
N LYS A 394 -8.26 -3.65 -21.43
CA LYS A 394 -8.28 -2.36 -22.12
C LYS A 394 -9.24 -2.33 -23.31
N GLN A 395 -10.31 -3.10 -23.24
CA GLN A 395 -11.40 -3.13 -24.22
C GLN A 395 -12.74 -3.23 -23.51
N TRP A 396 -13.74 -2.56 -24.08
CA TRP A 396 -15.11 -2.62 -23.58
C TRP A 396 -15.77 -3.94 -23.97
N HIS A 397 -16.27 -4.65 -22.97
CA HIS A 397 -17.06 -5.87 -23.14
C HIS A 397 -18.41 -5.73 -22.43
N HIS A 398 -19.49 -6.15 -23.09
CA HIS A 398 -20.81 -6.26 -22.44
C HIS A 398 -20.98 -7.64 -21.84
N LEU A 399 -21.38 -7.71 -20.58
CA LEU A 399 -21.67 -8.96 -19.88
C LEU A 399 -23.13 -8.96 -19.44
N ALA A 400 -23.84 -10.07 -19.66
CA ALA A 400 -25.17 -10.28 -19.09
C ALA A 400 -25.37 -11.71 -18.56
N LEU A 401 -25.88 -11.80 -17.34
CA LEU A 401 -26.42 -13.01 -16.73
C LEU A 401 -27.94 -12.96 -16.88
N VAL A 402 -28.52 -14.00 -17.46
CA VAL A 402 -29.97 -14.11 -17.62
C VAL A 402 -30.47 -15.39 -17.00
N TYR A 403 -31.44 -15.29 -16.09
CA TYR A 403 -32.26 -16.41 -15.66
C TYR A 403 -33.68 -16.24 -16.20
N ASP A 404 -34.16 -17.20 -16.98
CA ASP A 404 -35.50 -17.15 -17.62
C ASP A 404 -36.57 -17.96 -16.88
N GLY A 405 -36.24 -18.48 -15.69
CA GLY A 405 -37.12 -19.38 -14.92
C GLY A 405 -36.94 -20.87 -15.27
N LYS A 406 -36.21 -21.17 -16.35
CA LYS A 406 -35.94 -22.54 -16.83
C LYS A 406 -34.45 -22.82 -17.02
N SER A 407 -33.65 -21.79 -17.26
CA SER A 407 -32.22 -21.91 -17.50
C SER A 407 -31.47 -20.64 -17.10
N LEU A 408 -30.19 -20.79 -16.76
CA LEU A 408 -29.25 -19.71 -16.55
C LEU A 408 -28.38 -19.58 -17.81
N ALA A 409 -28.20 -18.37 -18.32
CA ALA A 409 -27.39 -18.08 -19.50
C ALA A 409 -26.42 -16.93 -19.24
N LEU A 410 -25.28 -16.98 -19.93
CA LEU A 410 -24.25 -15.94 -19.95
C LEU A 410 -24.10 -15.43 -21.38
N PHE A 411 -24.21 -14.12 -21.54
CA PHE A 411 -23.93 -13.42 -22.79
C PHE A 411 -22.68 -12.57 -22.65
N VAL A 412 -21.82 -12.62 -23.66
CA VAL A 412 -20.62 -11.78 -23.79
C VAL A 412 -20.66 -11.10 -25.14
N ASP A 413 -20.61 -9.77 -25.14
CA ASP A 413 -20.73 -8.94 -26.35
C ASP A 413 -21.97 -9.29 -27.18
N GLY A 414 -23.05 -9.66 -26.49
CA GLY A 414 -24.34 -10.03 -27.06
C GLY A 414 -24.44 -11.46 -27.61
N ASN A 415 -23.37 -12.25 -27.57
CA ASN A 415 -23.40 -13.66 -27.96
C ASN A 415 -23.64 -14.54 -26.73
N GLU A 416 -24.53 -15.52 -26.85
CA GLU A 416 -24.72 -16.55 -25.82
C GLU A 416 -23.49 -17.46 -25.77
N GLU A 417 -22.74 -17.39 -24.68
CA GLU A 417 -21.50 -18.16 -24.50
C GLU A 417 -21.76 -19.50 -23.82
N ALA A 418 -22.76 -19.56 -22.94
CA ALA A 418 -23.13 -20.77 -22.23
C ALA A 418 -24.54 -20.66 -21.65
N ARG A 419 -25.22 -21.81 -21.57
CA ARG A 419 -26.55 -21.97 -20.96
C ARG A 419 -26.63 -23.29 -20.22
N GLU A 420 -27.24 -23.28 -19.05
CA GLU A 420 -27.47 -24.47 -18.23
C GLU A 420 -28.94 -24.54 -17.83
N ALA A 421 -29.55 -25.71 -18.01
CA ALA A 421 -30.92 -25.96 -17.61
C ALA A 421 -31.06 -26.03 -16.08
N VAL A 422 -32.16 -25.50 -15.57
CA VAL A 422 -32.49 -25.45 -14.15
C VAL A 422 -33.73 -26.31 -13.92
N ALA A 423 -33.77 -27.03 -12.79
CA ALA A 423 -34.92 -27.85 -12.45
C ALA A 423 -36.20 -26.98 -12.36
N PRO A 424 -37.37 -27.48 -12.81
CA PRO A 424 -38.62 -26.74 -12.73
C PRO A 424 -38.90 -26.25 -11.29
N ASN A 425 -39.46 -25.05 -11.16
CA ASN A 425 -39.80 -24.41 -9.88
C ASN A 425 -38.61 -24.13 -8.95
N SER A 426 -37.36 -24.16 -9.46
CA SER A 426 -36.20 -23.75 -8.69
C SER A 426 -36.34 -22.30 -8.23
N LYS A 427 -36.33 -22.11 -6.92
CA LYS A 427 -36.35 -20.79 -6.29
C LYS A 427 -34.93 -20.28 -6.09
N ARG A 428 -34.77 -18.96 -6.20
CA ARG A 428 -33.54 -18.27 -5.84
C ARG A 428 -33.41 -18.22 -4.32
N THR A 429 -32.28 -18.64 -3.77
CA THR A 429 -31.98 -18.47 -2.34
C THR A 429 -31.52 -17.04 -2.09
N THR A 430 -32.23 -16.28 -1.26
CA THR A 430 -31.92 -14.86 -1.00
C THR A 430 -31.07 -14.66 0.25
N ASN A 431 -30.36 -13.53 0.34
CA ASN A 431 -29.58 -13.14 1.52
C ASN A 431 -29.72 -11.64 1.89
N GLY A 432 -29.28 -11.30 3.10
CA GLY A 432 -29.21 -9.93 3.60
C GLY A 432 -27.91 -9.18 3.26
N LEU A 433 -27.09 -9.69 2.34
CA LEU A 433 -25.80 -9.10 1.98
C LEU A 433 -25.95 -8.06 0.86
N PRO A 434 -25.11 -7.01 0.80
CA PRO A 434 -25.19 -6.01 -0.27
C PRO A 434 -24.89 -6.62 -1.66
N LEU A 435 -25.43 -6.00 -2.71
CA LEU A 435 -24.94 -6.21 -4.07
C LEU A 435 -23.78 -5.24 -4.31
N PHE A 436 -22.65 -5.76 -4.77
CA PHE A 436 -21.51 -4.97 -5.18
C PHE A 436 -21.37 -4.91 -6.70
N VAL A 437 -21.02 -3.74 -7.19
CA VAL A 437 -20.41 -3.54 -8.50
C VAL A 437 -18.92 -3.34 -8.26
N GLY A 438 -18.12 -4.30 -8.75
CA GLY A 438 -16.66 -4.31 -8.59
C GLY A 438 -16.11 -5.21 -7.48
N ALA A 439 -16.95 -5.96 -6.76
CA ALA A 439 -16.52 -6.83 -5.66
C ALA A 439 -17.55 -7.94 -5.36
N ASP A 440 -17.21 -8.84 -4.45
CA ASP A 440 -18.04 -9.92 -3.91
C ASP A 440 -18.18 -9.75 -2.39
N PRO A 441 -19.38 -9.83 -1.78
CA PRO A 441 -19.51 -9.79 -0.34
C PRO A 441 -19.04 -11.10 0.31
N ASP A 442 -18.34 -11.01 1.44
CA ASP A 442 -18.16 -12.15 2.35
C ASP A 442 -19.37 -12.36 3.27
N GLY A 443 -19.26 -13.29 4.23
CA GLY A 443 -20.33 -13.60 5.19
C GLY A 443 -20.71 -12.45 6.14
N SER A 444 -19.88 -11.42 6.25
CA SER A 444 -20.14 -10.19 7.02
C SER A 444 -20.64 -9.04 6.14
N GLY A 445 -20.71 -9.23 4.82
CA GLY A 445 -21.05 -8.17 3.86
C GLY A 445 -19.88 -7.24 3.53
N THR A 446 -18.65 -7.63 3.88
CA THR A 446 -17.43 -6.91 3.54
C THR A 446 -17.01 -7.26 2.11
N PRO A 447 -16.66 -6.28 1.26
CA PRO A 447 -16.26 -6.54 -0.12
C PRO A 447 -14.87 -7.20 -0.21
N GLY A 448 -14.71 -8.11 -1.17
CA GLY A 448 -13.44 -8.70 -1.61
C GLY A 448 -13.46 -9.09 -3.08
N SER A 449 -12.40 -9.75 -3.58
CA SER A 449 -12.28 -10.16 -5.00
C SER A 449 -12.48 -9.01 -6.01
N PHE A 450 -11.83 -7.87 -5.72
CA PHE A 450 -12.04 -6.60 -6.40
C PHE A 450 -11.73 -6.64 -7.91
N PHE A 451 -12.52 -5.87 -8.67
CA PHE A 451 -12.30 -5.60 -10.08
C PHE A 451 -11.39 -4.39 -10.27
N HIS A 452 -10.44 -4.51 -11.20
CA HIS A 452 -9.55 -3.40 -11.58
C HIS A 452 -9.88 -2.95 -13.01
N GLY A 453 -10.49 -1.77 -13.15
CA GLY A 453 -10.90 -1.23 -14.44
C GLY A 453 -12.09 -0.29 -14.35
N GLN A 454 -12.77 -0.12 -15.47
CA GLN A 454 -13.97 0.72 -15.60
C GLN A 454 -15.23 -0.12 -15.74
N VAL A 455 -16.33 0.39 -15.20
CA VAL A 455 -17.68 -0.17 -15.33
C VAL A 455 -18.63 0.90 -15.83
N ASP A 456 -19.47 0.55 -16.79
CA ASP A 456 -20.47 1.45 -17.36
C ASP A 456 -21.84 0.75 -17.52
N GLU A 457 -22.92 1.53 -17.54
CA GLU A 457 -24.29 1.09 -17.80
C GLU A 457 -24.72 -0.16 -17.00
N PHE A 458 -24.48 -0.18 -15.70
CA PHE A 458 -24.88 -1.30 -14.85
C PHE A 458 -26.41 -1.34 -14.68
N ARG A 459 -27.05 -2.48 -14.96
CA ARG A 459 -28.51 -2.64 -14.86
C ARG A 459 -28.91 -3.99 -14.24
N VAL A 460 -29.96 -3.95 -13.43
CA VAL A 460 -30.67 -5.14 -12.93
C VAL A 460 -32.13 -5.07 -13.36
N SER A 461 -32.65 -6.13 -13.94
CA SER A 461 -34.05 -6.24 -14.38
C SER A 461 -34.74 -7.47 -13.77
N LYS A 462 -36.05 -7.36 -13.52
CA LYS A 462 -36.92 -8.44 -13.01
C LYS A 462 -37.52 -9.32 -14.12
N ALA A 463 -36.90 -9.34 -15.29
CA ALA A 463 -37.25 -10.23 -16.40
C ALA A 463 -35.99 -10.77 -17.09
N ALA A 464 -36.19 -11.76 -17.95
CA ALA A 464 -35.16 -12.25 -18.87
C ALA A 464 -35.15 -11.34 -20.10
N VAL A 465 -34.23 -10.39 -20.13
CA VAL A 465 -34.14 -9.37 -21.19
C VAL A 465 -33.69 -9.98 -22.51
N TYR A 466 -32.83 -11.01 -22.46
CA TYR A 466 -32.25 -11.66 -23.64
C TYR A 466 -32.56 -13.15 -23.69
N THR A 467 -33.00 -13.65 -24.85
CA THR A 467 -33.34 -15.07 -25.08
C THR A 467 -32.57 -15.70 -26.23
N LYS A 468 -31.77 -14.90 -26.94
CA LYS A 468 -30.91 -15.28 -28.08
C LYS A 468 -29.85 -14.20 -28.26
N ASN A 469 -28.89 -14.43 -29.17
CA ASN A 469 -27.88 -13.44 -29.51
C ASN A 469 -28.49 -12.09 -29.91
N PHE A 470 -27.82 -11.02 -29.53
CA PHE A 470 -28.21 -9.64 -29.77
C PHE A 470 -26.98 -8.76 -30.02
N THR A 471 -27.21 -7.52 -30.45
CA THR A 471 -26.15 -6.50 -30.48
C THR A 471 -26.32 -5.63 -29.24
N PRO A 472 -25.35 -5.60 -28.31
CA PRO A 472 -25.46 -4.79 -27.12
C PRO A 472 -25.57 -3.31 -27.46
N ASN A 473 -26.57 -2.65 -26.89
CA ASN A 473 -26.62 -1.20 -26.95
C ASN A 473 -25.55 -0.65 -26.02
N ARG A 474 -24.70 0.21 -26.57
CA ARG A 474 -23.66 0.88 -25.78
C ARG A 474 -24.26 1.76 -24.68
N ARG A 475 -25.43 2.36 -24.93
CA ARG A 475 -26.26 3.08 -23.95
C ARG A 475 -27.46 2.22 -23.62
N LEU A 476 -27.55 1.72 -22.39
CA LEU A 476 -28.74 1.02 -21.95
C LEU A 476 -29.85 2.03 -21.67
N LYS A 477 -31.08 1.52 -21.52
CA LYS A 477 -32.24 2.33 -21.14
C LYS A 477 -32.94 1.66 -19.98
N ALA A 478 -33.52 2.46 -19.09
CA ALA A 478 -34.42 1.93 -18.10
C ALA A 478 -35.71 1.49 -18.79
N GLU A 479 -36.10 0.24 -18.56
CA GLU A 479 -37.33 -0.38 -19.08
C GLU A 479 -38.31 -0.61 -17.92
N GLN A 480 -39.55 -1.01 -18.23
CA GLN A 480 -40.59 -1.23 -17.20
C GLN A 480 -40.22 -2.31 -16.17
N ASP A 481 -39.35 -3.24 -16.55
CA ASP A 481 -38.83 -4.32 -15.72
C ASP A 481 -37.52 -3.97 -14.99
N THR A 482 -36.92 -2.81 -15.27
CA THR A 482 -35.70 -2.36 -14.60
C THR A 482 -35.95 -2.16 -13.10
N VAL A 483 -35.06 -2.73 -12.29
CA VAL A 483 -35.03 -2.60 -10.83
C VAL A 483 -34.15 -1.41 -10.45
N VAL A 484 -32.91 -1.38 -10.96
CA VAL A 484 -31.95 -0.28 -10.81
C VAL A 484 -31.09 -0.17 -12.07
N MET A 485 -30.63 1.03 -12.39
CA MET A 485 -29.73 1.28 -13.51
C MET A 485 -28.81 2.46 -13.21
N TYR A 486 -27.50 2.27 -13.34
CA TYR A 486 -26.49 3.32 -13.19
C TYR A 486 -25.68 3.40 -14.48
N ASN A 487 -25.90 4.46 -15.25
CA ASN A 487 -25.11 4.77 -16.46
C ASN A 487 -23.86 5.59 -16.19
N PHE A 488 -23.66 6.02 -14.93
CA PHE A 488 -22.49 6.79 -14.49
C PHE A 488 -22.19 8.06 -15.32
N ASP A 489 -23.17 8.64 -16.03
CA ASP A 489 -22.97 9.87 -16.82
C ASP A 489 -23.22 11.17 -16.03
N ALA A 490 -23.76 11.05 -14.82
CA ALA A 490 -24.04 12.16 -13.91
C ALA A 490 -23.50 11.86 -12.50
N ALA A 491 -22.79 12.83 -11.92
CA ALA A 491 -22.42 12.83 -10.51
C ALA A 491 -22.21 14.24 -9.95
N PHE A 492 -22.52 14.38 -8.65
CA PHE A 492 -21.99 15.46 -7.82
C PHE A 492 -21.02 14.83 -6.82
N GLY A 493 -19.72 15.01 -7.07
CA GLY A 493 -18.70 14.41 -6.21
C GLY A 493 -18.82 12.87 -6.16
N PRO A 494 -19.01 12.27 -4.97
CA PRO A 494 -19.16 10.82 -4.84
C PRO A 494 -20.59 10.32 -5.13
N ILE A 495 -21.55 11.16 -5.53
CA ILE A 495 -22.95 10.71 -5.72
C ILE A 495 -23.16 10.16 -7.14
N VAL A 496 -23.68 8.94 -7.26
CA VAL A 496 -24.14 8.32 -8.52
C VAL A 496 -25.65 8.15 -8.54
N PHE A 497 -26.25 8.38 -9.71
CA PHE A 497 -27.70 8.43 -9.87
C PHE A 497 -28.26 7.15 -10.50
N ASP A 498 -29.17 6.49 -9.79
CA ASP A 498 -30.06 5.48 -10.39
C ASP A 498 -31.04 6.13 -11.38
N LYS A 499 -30.89 5.77 -12.66
CA LYS A 499 -31.76 6.15 -13.78
C LYS A 499 -33.03 5.29 -13.84
N GLY A 500 -33.09 4.20 -13.08
CA GLY A 500 -34.25 3.32 -12.96
C GLY A 500 -35.43 3.93 -12.21
N PRO A 501 -36.56 3.21 -12.13
CA PRO A 501 -37.79 3.70 -11.51
C PRO A 501 -37.70 3.86 -9.98
N GLN A 502 -36.70 3.25 -9.32
CA GLN A 502 -36.55 3.35 -7.87
C GLN A 502 -35.88 4.66 -7.42
N LYS A 503 -35.14 5.33 -8.32
CA LYS A 503 -34.35 6.52 -8.01
C LYS A 503 -33.46 6.31 -6.77
N LEU A 504 -32.85 5.12 -6.68
CA LEU A 504 -31.91 4.75 -5.63
C LEU A 504 -30.54 5.41 -5.90
N HIS A 505 -30.43 6.71 -5.68
CA HIS A 505 -29.13 7.40 -5.74
C HIS A 505 -28.22 6.89 -4.61
N LEU A 506 -26.91 6.80 -4.88
CA LEU A 506 -25.94 6.22 -3.95
C LEU A 506 -24.70 7.11 -3.84
N GLN A 507 -24.03 7.01 -2.68
CA GLN A 507 -22.68 7.49 -2.48
C GLN A 507 -21.70 6.39 -2.89
N LEU A 508 -20.71 6.74 -3.70
CA LEU A 508 -19.51 5.94 -3.95
C LEU A 508 -18.62 6.06 -2.72
N ASN A 509 -18.31 4.92 -2.12
CA ASN A 509 -17.47 4.87 -0.94
C ASN A 509 -16.05 4.41 -1.31
N ARG A 510 -15.11 4.62 -0.39
CA ARG A 510 -13.74 4.05 -0.42
C ARG A 510 -12.81 4.49 -1.55
N GLY A 511 -13.13 5.58 -2.25
CA GLY A 511 -12.26 6.11 -3.32
C GLY A 511 -12.78 5.88 -4.75
N GLY A 512 -13.89 5.13 -4.87
CA GLY A 512 -14.60 4.97 -6.14
C GLY A 512 -14.95 6.32 -6.74
N LYS A 513 -14.61 6.51 -8.01
CA LYS A 513 -14.81 7.77 -8.72
C LYS A 513 -15.25 7.56 -10.15
N LEU A 514 -15.88 8.57 -10.72
CA LEU A 514 -16.18 8.59 -12.14
C LEU A 514 -15.00 9.15 -12.94
N THR A 515 -14.82 8.67 -14.16
CA THR A 515 -13.79 9.11 -15.08
C THR A 515 -14.29 9.02 -16.52
N GLU A 516 -13.63 9.71 -17.45
CA GLU A 516 -13.94 9.56 -18.88
C GLU A 516 -13.71 8.12 -19.33
N LEU A 517 -14.49 7.66 -20.31
CA LEU A 517 -14.29 6.33 -20.87
C LEU A 517 -12.85 6.17 -21.37
N ALA A 518 -12.24 5.04 -21.03
CA ALA A 518 -11.04 4.62 -21.72
C ALA A 518 -11.39 4.34 -23.20
N PRO A 519 -10.49 4.73 -24.13
CA PRO A 519 -10.67 4.50 -25.56
C PRO A 519 -10.81 3.02 -25.94
#